data_AF-A0AAD0JJ13-F1
#
_entry.id   AF-A0AAD0JJ13-F1
#
_cell.length_a   1.000
_cell.length_b   1.000
_cell.length_c   1.000
_cell.angle_alpha   90.00
_cell.angle_beta   90.00
_cell.angle_gamma   90.00
#
_symmetry.space_group_name_H-M   'P 1'
#
loop_
_entity.id
_entity.type
_entity.pdbx_description
1 polymer ?
#
loop_
_entity_poly.entity_id
_entity_poly.type
_entity_poly.pdbx_seq_one_letter_code
_entity_poly.pdbx_strand_id
1 'polypeptide(L)'
;MRRTIFAAALVVPVALPALAWAAQEAETTRFVREARQLEAAPLQPGAQDMRRWLLDWTMETPDYQVIICPVLGLPETVDEETSIAPEILAQQMFGNLAYQITEGSDGDEVDRQVAGVESALKAYAVFLKADPSLKIPGVDHLAALQKAGTLRAHVAAVLEEKCSGDAPRETLRLDADYAAPPVRGPFLGDFLRGTSVVYPMQVGQWHAVDERRYDDVLGGASIRFARPGDTSGWIDLYFYPVGLQEPAEQQTMAEGERESLLDARKELMASERDMSALQRLVVPVASLGTGGPARVDANALDFSYSSKGKAYSSVMIFAVDRMYAIKLRYSVEAATASRQQARREAEAFFRTMLSGVQVSSFGTCGRVPAADQLRLRAGCVGVDPLLPVVGEGQRELRFEYPAPHGAAAR
;
A
#
# COMPACT_ATOMS: atom_id res chain seq x y z
N MET A 1 60.20 -7.31 66.13
CA MET A 1 59.68 -5.93 65.93
C MET A 1 60.33 -5.32 64.68
N ARG A 2 59.60 -5.31 63.56
CA ARG A 2 59.57 -4.30 62.48
C ARG A 2 58.97 -4.97 61.24
N ARG A 3 57.75 -4.53 60.90
CA ARG A 3 56.98 -4.91 59.72
C ARG A 3 57.51 -4.13 58.52
N THR A 4 57.82 -4.81 57.43
CA THR A 4 58.04 -4.19 56.12
C THR A 4 56.95 -4.70 55.18
N ILE A 5 56.04 -3.80 54.81
CA ILE A 5 54.96 -4.04 53.86
C ILE A 5 55.54 -3.84 52.45
N PHE A 6 55.59 -4.90 51.65
CA PHE A 6 55.80 -4.81 50.20
C PHE A 6 54.44 -4.62 49.52
N ALA A 7 54.24 -3.48 48.87
CA ALA A 7 53.11 -3.23 47.98
C ALA A 7 53.40 -3.87 46.62
N ALA A 8 52.67 -4.91 46.26
CA ALA A 8 52.68 -5.51 44.93
C ALA A 8 51.72 -4.73 44.03
N ALA A 9 52.25 -4.08 42.99
CA ALA A 9 51.46 -3.46 41.93
C ALA A 9 50.89 -4.54 41.00
N LEU A 10 49.57 -4.75 41.06
CA LEU A 10 48.83 -5.56 40.10
C LEU A 10 48.67 -4.76 38.80
N VAL A 11 49.35 -5.18 37.73
CA VAL A 11 49.07 -4.70 36.37
C VAL A 11 47.96 -5.56 35.80
N VAL A 12 46.75 -4.99 35.70
CA VAL A 12 45.62 -5.59 35.00
C VAL A 12 45.78 -5.25 33.50
N PRO A 13 45.90 -6.23 32.60
CA PRO A 13 45.87 -5.95 31.18
C PRO A 13 44.40 -5.68 30.79
N VAL A 14 44.10 -4.43 30.44
CA VAL A 14 42.82 -4.08 29.82
C VAL A 14 42.86 -4.60 28.39
N ALA A 15 42.35 -5.82 28.20
CA ALA A 15 42.00 -6.31 26.87
C ALA A 15 40.78 -5.52 26.40
N LEU A 16 40.99 -4.51 25.57
CA LEU A 16 39.91 -3.85 24.85
C LEU A 16 39.32 -4.87 23.87
N PRO A 17 38.05 -5.26 24.00
CA PRO A 17 37.41 -6.07 22.96
C PRO A 17 37.29 -5.17 21.73
N ALA A 18 38.08 -5.48 20.69
CA ALA A 18 37.82 -4.98 19.36
C ALA A 18 36.50 -5.61 18.89
N LEU A 19 35.39 -4.93 19.19
CA LEU A 19 34.12 -5.16 18.52
C LEU A 19 34.34 -4.81 17.05
N ALA A 20 34.62 -5.83 16.25
CA ALA A 20 34.56 -5.73 14.81
C ALA A 20 33.10 -5.41 14.46
N TRP A 21 32.81 -4.11 14.27
CA TRP A 21 31.57 -3.68 13.65
C TRP A 21 31.65 -4.17 12.20
N ALA A 22 30.94 -5.25 11.88
CA ALA A 22 30.74 -5.61 10.49
C ALA A 22 30.03 -4.42 9.84
N ALA A 23 30.69 -3.76 8.89
CA ALA A 23 30.09 -2.69 8.13
C ALA A 23 28.81 -3.23 7.50
N GLN A 24 27.68 -2.62 7.81
CA GLN A 24 26.41 -2.97 7.19
C GLN A 24 26.55 -2.70 5.69
N GLU A 25 26.24 -3.70 4.87
CA GLU A 25 26.31 -3.57 3.42
C GLU A 25 25.36 -2.47 2.95
N ALA A 26 25.82 -1.61 2.03
CA ALA A 26 24.95 -0.63 1.39
C ALA A 26 23.86 -1.35 0.59
N GLU A 27 22.61 -0.89 0.71
CA GLU A 27 21.47 -1.54 0.07
C GLU A 27 21.60 -1.62 -1.46
N THR A 28 22.25 -0.63 -2.08
CA THR A 28 22.58 -0.64 -3.52
C THR A 28 23.54 -1.79 -3.88
N THR A 29 24.48 -2.13 -3.01
CA THR A 29 25.40 -3.26 -3.21
C THR A 29 24.65 -4.58 -3.07
N ARG A 30 23.76 -4.67 -2.09
CA ARG A 30 22.85 -5.81 -1.92
C ARG A 30 21.95 -5.99 -3.15
N PHE A 31 21.38 -4.91 -3.67
CA PHE A 31 20.51 -4.91 -4.86
C PHE A 31 21.22 -5.51 -6.07
N VAL A 32 22.39 -4.98 -6.43
CA VAL A 32 23.18 -5.47 -7.56
C VAL A 32 23.54 -6.95 -7.39
N ARG A 33 23.91 -7.37 -6.17
CA ARG A 33 24.22 -8.77 -5.90
C ARG A 33 23.00 -9.67 -6.10
N GLU A 34 21.87 -9.33 -5.48
CA GLU A 34 20.66 -10.15 -5.54
C GLU A 34 20.08 -10.23 -6.96
N ALA A 35 20.08 -9.11 -7.70
CA ALA A 35 19.69 -9.07 -9.11
C ALA A 35 20.53 -10.04 -9.96
N ARG A 36 21.87 -10.01 -9.81
CA ARG A 36 22.80 -10.92 -10.49
C ARG A 36 22.66 -12.36 -10.03
N GLN A 37 22.27 -12.58 -8.78
CA GLN A 37 22.02 -13.94 -8.28
C GLN A 37 20.77 -14.54 -8.93
N LEU A 38 19.72 -13.74 -9.15
CA LEU A 38 18.54 -14.17 -9.91
C LEU A 38 18.82 -14.36 -11.40
N GLU A 39 19.77 -13.64 -12.00
CA GLU A 39 20.23 -13.93 -13.37
C GLU A 39 20.80 -15.36 -13.49
N ALA A 40 21.58 -15.78 -12.49
CA ALA A 40 22.29 -17.06 -12.51
C ALA A 40 21.45 -18.23 -11.98
N ALA A 41 20.56 -17.97 -11.01
CA ALA A 41 19.81 -19.00 -10.29
C ALA A 41 18.40 -18.52 -9.90
N PRO A 42 17.51 -18.22 -10.86
CA PRO A 42 16.17 -17.71 -10.59
C PRO A 42 15.24 -18.70 -9.85
N LEU A 43 15.59 -19.98 -9.83
CA LEU A 43 14.81 -21.06 -9.20
C LEU A 43 15.38 -21.54 -7.85
N GLN A 44 16.41 -20.86 -7.32
CA GLN A 44 17.03 -21.26 -6.06
C GLN A 44 16.05 -21.13 -4.87
N PRO A 45 16.25 -21.87 -3.77
CA PRO A 45 15.52 -21.64 -2.53
C PRO A 45 15.61 -20.17 -2.09
N GLY A 46 14.48 -19.55 -1.74
CA GLY A 46 14.41 -18.13 -1.37
C GLY A 46 14.34 -17.15 -2.54
N ALA A 47 14.33 -17.62 -3.80
CA ALA A 47 14.27 -16.73 -4.96
C ALA A 47 13.00 -15.86 -5.01
N GLN A 48 11.88 -16.31 -4.43
CA GLN A 48 10.68 -15.48 -4.34
C GLN A 48 10.85 -14.33 -3.34
N ASP A 49 11.46 -14.58 -2.17
CA ASP A 49 11.70 -13.53 -1.19
C ASP A 49 12.74 -12.52 -1.71
N MET A 50 13.74 -12.98 -2.46
CA MET A 50 14.69 -12.10 -3.16
C MET A 50 13.99 -11.22 -4.20
N ARG A 51 13.10 -11.78 -5.04
CA ARG A 51 12.31 -10.99 -6.00
C ARG A 51 11.44 -9.97 -5.29
N ARG A 52 10.77 -10.36 -4.20
CA ARG A 52 9.93 -9.46 -3.42
C ARG A 52 10.76 -8.30 -2.88
N TRP A 53 11.89 -8.58 -2.23
CA TRP A 53 12.77 -7.54 -1.71
C TRP A 53 13.31 -6.61 -2.81
N LEU A 54 13.71 -7.15 -3.97
CA LEU A 54 14.16 -6.33 -5.10
C LEU A 54 13.03 -5.47 -5.70
N LEU A 55 11.80 -5.99 -5.77
CA LEU A 55 10.64 -5.20 -6.19
C LEU A 55 10.35 -4.08 -5.20
N ASP A 56 10.27 -4.40 -3.91
CA ASP A 56 10.04 -3.43 -2.85
C ASP A 56 11.10 -2.32 -2.90
N TRP A 57 12.37 -2.69 -2.99
CA TRP A 57 13.47 -1.71 -3.09
C TRP A 57 13.41 -0.86 -4.37
N THR A 58 13.06 -1.48 -5.51
CA THR A 58 12.87 -0.77 -6.80
C THR A 58 11.74 0.25 -6.71
N MET A 59 10.68 -0.05 -5.95
CA MET A 59 9.56 0.87 -5.74
C MET A 59 9.89 1.97 -4.73
N GLU A 60 10.66 1.68 -3.69
CA GLU A 60 10.94 2.60 -2.59
C GLU A 60 12.11 3.57 -2.85
N THR A 61 12.94 3.31 -3.88
CA THR A 61 14.16 4.10 -4.15
C THR A 61 13.95 5.12 -5.29
N PRO A 62 13.87 6.44 -5.00
CA PRO A 62 13.60 7.46 -6.02
C PRO A 62 14.83 7.85 -6.86
N ASP A 63 16.02 7.38 -6.48
CA ASP A 63 17.30 7.77 -7.10
C ASP A 63 17.53 7.14 -8.48
N TYR A 64 16.70 6.17 -8.87
CA TYR A 64 16.82 5.42 -10.12
C TYR A 64 15.49 5.40 -10.86
N GLN A 65 15.53 5.44 -12.20
CA GLN A 65 14.33 5.46 -13.04
C GLN A 65 14.29 4.23 -13.93
N VAL A 66 13.18 3.47 -13.89
CA VAL A 66 12.92 2.42 -14.87
C VAL A 66 11.73 2.82 -15.70
N ILE A 67 11.93 2.83 -17.02
CA ILE A 67 10.84 2.89 -17.98
C ILE A 67 10.49 1.45 -18.32
N ILE A 68 9.26 1.01 -18.03
CA ILE A 68 8.77 -0.25 -18.60
C ILE A 68 8.40 0.03 -20.06
N CYS A 69 9.23 -0.49 -20.96
CA CYS A 69 9.00 -0.49 -22.40
C CYS A 69 8.72 -1.95 -22.81
N PRO A 70 7.71 -2.24 -23.65
CA PRO A 70 7.31 -3.60 -24.04
C PRO A 70 8.31 -4.26 -25.01
N VAL A 71 9.60 -4.18 -24.68
CA VAL A 71 10.73 -4.70 -25.47
C VAL A 71 10.76 -6.22 -25.44
N LEU A 72 10.35 -6.84 -24.31
CA LEU A 72 10.35 -8.30 -24.13
C LEU A 72 9.40 -9.07 -25.06
N GLY A 73 8.44 -8.39 -25.70
CA GLY A 73 7.42 -9.05 -26.53
C GLY A 73 6.61 -10.07 -25.75
N LEU A 74 6.29 -9.76 -24.48
CA LEU A 74 5.45 -10.61 -23.65
C LEU A 74 4.02 -10.68 -24.22
N PRO A 75 3.28 -11.79 -24.00
CA PRO A 75 1.90 -11.89 -24.44
C PRO A 75 1.00 -10.93 -23.65
N GLU A 76 -0.05 -10.40 -24.28
CA GLU A 76 -1.04 -9.53 -23.62
C GLU A 76 -1.84 -10.25 -22.52
N THR A 77 -1.93 -11.58 -22.59
CA THR A 77 -2.60 -12.41 -21.58
C THR A 77 -1.71 -13.58 -21.20
N VAL A 78 -1.56 -13.81 -19.91
CA VAL A 78 -0.77 -14.92 -19.36
C VAL A 78 -1.58 -15.67 -18.33
N ASP A 79 -1.34 -16.98 -18.23
CA ASP A 79 -1.82 -17.79 -17.12
C ASP A 79 -0.88 -17.56 -15.92
N GLU A 80 -1.40 -16.91 -14.87
CA GLU A 80 -0.63 -16.51 -13.69
C GLU A 80 -0.06 -17.70 -12.90
N GLU A 81 -0.61 -18.91 -13.05
CA GLU A 81 -0.13 -20.09 -12.34
C GLU A 81 1.02 -20.80 -13.06
N THR A 82 1.12 -20.64 -14.38
CA THR A 82 2.03 -21.43 -15.22
C THR A 82 3.04 -20.60 -16.02
N SER A 83 2.81 -19.30 -16.17
CA SER A 83 3.68 -18.40 -16.93
C SER A 83 4.81 -17.83 -16.08
N ILE A 84 6.02 -17.79 -16.65
CA ILE A 84 7.16 -17.07 -16.06
C ILE A 84 7.27 -15.61 -16.53
N ALA A 85 6.30 -15.12 -17.33
CA ALA A 85 6.36 -13.77 -17.87
C ALA A 85 6.51 -12.68 -16.79
N PRO A 86 5.81 -12.75 -15.62
CA PRO A 86 6.02 -11.80 -14.54
C PRO A 86 7.45 -11.81 -13.99
N GLU A 87 8.06 -12.98 -13.82
CA GLU A 87 9.44 -13.12 -13.34
C GLU A 87 10.45 -12.58 -14.35
N ILE A 88 10.22 -12.78 -15.65
CA ILE A 88 11.08 -12.25 -16.72
C ILE A 88 10.95 -10.73 -16.80
N LEU A 89 9.75 -10.18 -16.67
CA LEU A 89 9.51 -8.73 -16.62
C LEU A 89 10.21 -8.10 -15.41
N ALA A 90 10.05 -8.68 -14.22
CA ALA A 90 10.72 -8.21 -13.02
C ALA A 90 12.25 -8.22 -13.18
N GLN A 91 12.80 -9.27 -13.79
CA GLN A 91 14.24 -9.36 -14.04
C GLN A 91 14.74 -8.26 -14.99
N GLN A 92 13.95 -7.85 -15.99
CA GLN A 92 14.30 -6.70 -16.84
C GLN A 92 14.46 -5.43 -16.00
N MET A 93 13.55 -5.20 -15.05
CA MET A 93 13.62 -4.04 -14.15
C MET A 93 14.90 -4.11 -13.31
N PHE A 94 15.18 -5.25 -12.67
CA PHE A 94 16.36 -5.40 -11.81
C PHE A 94 17.67 -5.20 -12.56
N GLY A 95 17.78 -5.73 -13.78
CA GLY A 95 18.95 -5.54 -14.64
C GLY A 95 19.18 -4.07 -15.00
N ASN A 96 18.10 -3.35 -15.28
CA ASN A 96 18.14 -1.93 -15.59
C ASN A 96 18.64 -1.10 -14.39
N LEU A 97 18.06 -1.26 -13.19
CA LEU A 97 18.57 -0.52 -12.02
C LEU A 97 19.98 -0.96 -11.64
N ALA A 98 20.31 -2.24 -11.74
CA ALA A 98 21.66 -2.71 -11.42
C ALA A 98 22.70 -2.03 -12.31
N TYR A 99 22.38 -1.79 -13.59
CA TYR A 99 23.21 -1.00 -14.49
C TYR A 99 23.32 0.46 -14.04
N GLN A 100 22.22 1.11 -13.66
CA GLN A 100 22.26 2.50 -13.16
C GLN A 100 23.07 2.65 -11.88
N ILE A 101 23.00 1.66 -10.98
CA ILE A 101 23.78 1.65 -9.73
C ILE A 101 25.28 1.54 -10.03
N THR A 102 25.68 0.72 -11.02
CA THR A 102 27.10 0.46 -11.29
C THR A 102 27.74 1.45 -12.27
N GLU A 103 26.99 1.89 -13.28
CA GLU A 103 27.49 2.74 -14.36
C GLU A 103 27.03 4.21 -14.25
N GLY A 104 26.08 4.50 -13.36
CA GLY A 104 25.48 5.82 -13.16
C GLY A 104 24.08 5.97 -13.77
N SER A 105 23.26 6.83 -13.17
CA SER A 105 21.85 7.06 -13.54
C SER A 105 21.65 7.96 -14.77
N ASP A 106 22.65 8.76 -15.15
CA ASP A 106 22.53 9.80 -16.20
C ASP A 106 22.87 9.26 -17.61
N GLY A 107 22.92 7.94 -17.79
CA GLY A 107 23.29 7.27 -19.05
C GLY A 107 22.19 7.27 -20.13
N ASP A 108 22.54 6.79 -21.32
CA ASP A 108 21.62 6.61 -22.45
C ASP A 108 20.49 5.60 -22.11
N GLU A 109 19.23 5.99 -22.36
CA GLU A 109 18.06 5.14 -22.11
C GLU A 109 18.13 3.83 -22.88
N VAL A 110 18.69 3.83 -24.09
CA VAL A 110 18.89 2.59 -24.86
C VAL A 110 19.81 1.64 -24.12
N ASP A 111 20.90 2.13 -23.51
CA ASP A 111 21.82 1.29 -22.73
C ASP A 111 21.15 0.71 -21.48
N ARG A 112 20.35 1.50 -20.77
CA ARG A 112 19.58 1.03 -19.60
C ARG A 112 18.59 -0.09 -19.97
N GLN A 113 17.86 0.08 -21.07
CA GLN A 113 16.91 -0.93 -21.56
C GLN A 113 17.63 -2.18 -22.07
N VAL A 114 18.74 -2.03 -22.78
CA VAL A 114 19.56 -3.17 -23.20
C VAL A 114 20.05 -3.96 -21.98
N ALA A 115 20.58 -3.30 -20.96
CA ALA A 115 21.03 -3.98 -19.74
C ALA A 115 19.90 -4.74 -19.03
N GLY A 116 18.71 -4.16 -18.97
CA GLY A 116 17.51 -4.84 -18.48
C GLY A 116 17.17 -6.10 -19.28
N VAL A 117 17.09 -5.98 -20.61
CA VAL A 117 16.79 -7.11 -21.49
C VAL A 117 17.85 -8.20 -21.36
N GLU A 118 19.13 -7.85 -21.29
CA GLU A 118 20.20 -8.83 -21.11
C GLU A 118 20.12 -9.57 -19.77
N SER A 119 19.70 -8.89 -18.70
CA SER A 119 19.45 -9.52 -17.41
C SER A 119 18.29 -10.51 -17.48
N ALA A 120 17.18 -10.12 -18.11
CA ALA A 120 16.02 -10.98 -18.35
C ALA A 120 16.40 -12.22 -19.19
N LEU A 121 17.21 -12.04 -20.24
CA LEU A 121 17.68 -13.14 -21.10
C LEU A 121 18.54 -14.16 -20.33
N LYS A 122 19.36 -13.72 -19.37
CA LYS A 122 20.15 -14.64 -18.51
C LYS A 122 19.24 -15.50 -17.65
N ALA A 123 18.28 -14.89 -16.94
CA ALA A 123 17.33 -15.63 -16.11
C ALA A 123 16.45 -16.57 -16.96
N TYR A 124 15.95 -16.08 -18.10
CA TYR A 124 15.14 -16.87 -19.03
C TYR A 124 15.87 -18.11 -19.54
N ALA A 125 17.16 -18.00 -19.86
CA ALA A 125 17.96 -19.16 -20.26
C ALA A 125 18.02 -20.24 -19.17
N VAL A 126 18.00 -19.86 -17.89
CA VAL A 126 17.97 -20.82 -16.77
C VAL A 126 16.58 -21.45 -16.62
N PHE A 127 15.51 -20.66 -16.72
CA PHE A 127 14.14 -21.20 -16.73
C PHE A 127 13.93 -22.21 -17.86
N LEU A 128 14.34 -21.89 -19.10
CA LEU A 128 14.24 -22.80 -20.24
C LEU A 128 15.05 -24.07 -20.09
N LYS A 129 16.19 -24.00 -19.40
CA LYS A 129 17.00 -25.18 -19.11
C LYS A 129 16.30 -26.10 -18.10
N ALA A 130 15.57 -25.53 -17.15
CA ALA A 130 14.80 -26.29 -16.17
C ALA A 130 13.53 -26.89 -16.78
N ASP A 131 12.80 -26.09 -17.56
CA ASP A 131 11.59 -26.52 -18.27
C ASP A 131 11.48 -25.82 -19.64
N PRO A 132 11.72 -26.55 -20.74
CA PRO A 132 11.60 -26.02 -22.10
C PRO A 132 10.17 -25.63 -22.52
N SER A 133 9.14 -25.95 -21.73
CA SER A 133 7.75 -25.55 -22.01
C SER A 133 7.47 -24.10 -21.64
N LEU A 134 8.32 -23.48 -20.80
CA LEU A 134 8.21 -22.08 -20.35
C LEU A 134 8.62 -21.05 -21.42
N LYS A 135 8.59 -21.43 -22.70
CA LYS A 135 9.02 -20.56 -23.80
C LYS A 135 8.10 -19.38 -23.99
N ILE A 136 8.70 -18.22 -24.16
CA ILE A 136 8.03 -16.98 -24.52
C ILE A 136 8.59 -16.56 -25.89
N PRO A 137 7.78 -16.63 -26.98
CA PRO A 137 8.27 -16.36 -28.33
C PRO A 137 8.96 -15.00 -28.52
N GLY A 138 8.47 -13.95 -27.86
CA GLY A 138 9.10 -12.63 -27.88
C GLY A 138 10.50 -12.65 -27.27
N VAL A 139 10.67 -13.33 -26.15
CA VAL A 139 11.97 -13.44 -25.45
C VAL A 139 12.94 -14.35 -26.22
N ASP A 140 12.44 -15.42 -26.85
CA ASP A 140 13.23 -16.26 -27.77
C ASP A 140 13.79 -15.44 -28.95
N HIS A 141 12.99 -14.54 -29.51
CA HIS A 141 13.41 -13.64 -30.58
C HIS A 141 14.55 -12.71 -30.12
N LEU A 142 14.43 -12.11 -28.93
CA LEU A 142 15.48 -11.28 -28.35
C LEU A 142 16.77 -12.05 -28.08
N ALA A 143 16.67 -13.30 -27.60
CA ALA A 143 17.83 -14.17 -27.40
C ALA A 143 18.59 -14.43 -28.73
N ALA A 144 17.86 -14.54 -29.85
CA ALA A 144 18.45 -14.67 -31.17
C ALA A 144 19.13 -13.38 -31.63
N LEU A 145 18.51 -12.22 -31.40
CA LEU A 145 19.09 -10.91 -31.71
C LEU A 145 20.34 -10.61 -30.87
N GLN A 146 20.39 -11.04 -29.61
CA GLN A 146 21.57 -10.95 -28.76
C GLN A 146 22.74 -11.75 -29.36
N LYS A 147 22.50 -13.00 -29.77
CA LYS A 147 23.52 -13.84 -30.43
C LYS A 147 23.99 -13.26 -31.75
N ALA A 148 23.12 -12.57 -32.48
CA ALA A 148 23.43 -11.91 -33.74
C ALA A 148 24.15 -10.55 -33.55
N GLY A 149 24.28 -10.04 -32.33
CA GLY A 149 24.87 -8.73 -32.05
C GLY A 149 24.01 -7.54 -32.46
N THR A 150 22.72 -7.76 -32.75
CA THR A 150 21.78 -6.73 -33.23
C THR A 150 20.76 -6.32 -32.17
N LEU A 151 20.87 -6.82 -30.94
CA LEU A 151 19.94 -6.53 -29.85
C LEU A 151 19.80 -5.03 -29.60
N ARG A 152 20.90 -4.29 -29.42
CA ARG A 152 20.87 -2.84 -29.16
C ARG A 152 20.12 -2.05 -30.24
N ALA A 153 20.34 -2.39 -31.51
CA ALA A 153 19.65 -1.73 -32.63
C ALA A 153 18.14 -2.02 -32.62
N HIS A 154 17.75 -3.26 -32.30
CA HIS A 154 16.34 -3.62 -32.15
C HIS A 154 15.69 -2.89 -30.97
N VAL A 155 16.34 -2.88 -29.80
CA VAL A 155 15.87 -2.17 -28.61
C VAL A 155 15.68 -0.69 -28.92
N ALA A 156 16.67 -0.03 -29.53
CA ALA A 156 16.56 1.38 -29.94
C ALA A 156 15.35 1.63 -30.85
N ALA A 157 15.11 0.77 -31.85
CA ALA A 157 13.97 0.90 -32.75
C ALA A 157 12.63 0.73 -32.01
N VAL A 158 12.52 -0.24 -31.10
CA VAL A 158 11.32 -0.43 -30.27
C VAL A 158 11.09 0.77 -29.34
N LEU A 159 12.16 1.34 -28.78
CA LEU A 159 12.05 2.52 -27.94
C LEU A 159 11.51 3.73 -28.72
N GLU A 160 12.00 3.93 -29.95
CA GLU A 160 11.55 5.01 -30.83
C GLU A 160 10.10 4.80 -31.29
N GLU A 161 9.72 3.59 -31.65
CA GLU A 161 8.38 3.29 -32.19
C GLU A 161 7.31 3.22 -31.09
N LYS A 162 7.62 2.60 -29.95
CA LYS A 162 6.64 2.21 -28.93
C LYS A 162 6.79 2.94 -27.60
N CYS A 163 7.90 3.64 -27.39
CA CYS A 163 8.23 4.27 -26.10
C CYS A 163 8.60 5.77 -26.24
N SER A 164 8.44 6.36 -27.43
CA SER A 164 8.64 7.78 -27.71
C SER A 164 7.46 8.67 -27.26
N GLY A 165 7.66 10.00 -27.34
CA GLY A 165 6.82 11.05 -26.74
C GLY A 165 5.30 10.93 -26.94
N ASP A 166 4.88 10.42 -28.09
CA ASP A 166 3.52 10.57 -28.63
C ASP A 166 2.70 9.26 -28.69
N ALA A 167 3.28 8.10 -28.36
CA ALA A 167 2.55 6.84 -28.23
C ALA A 167 1.77 6.80 -26.89
N PRO A 168 0.60 6.13 -26.79
CA PRO A 168 -0.03 5.86 -25.50
C PRO A 168 0.92 5.02 -24.69
N ARG A 169 1.64 5.69 -23.78
CA ARG A 169 2.62 5.03 -22.97
C ARG A 169 1.87 4.19 -21.93
N GLU A 170 1.97 2.87 -22.02
CA GLU A 170 2.22 2.09 -20.80
C GLU A 170 3.65 2.38 -20.34
N THR A 171 3.96 3.66 -20.12
CA THR A 171 5.03 3.99 -19.23
C THR A 171 4.50 3.56 -17.88
N LEU A 172 5.01 2.44 -17.38
CA LEU A 172 5.50 2.50 -16.02
C LEU A 172 6.67 3.49 -16.08
N ARG A 173 6.32 4.76 -16.08
CA ARG A 173 7.14 5.80 -15.54
C ARG A 173 7.14 5.41 -14.08
N LEU A 174 8.23 4.84 -13.58
CA LEU A 174 8.62 5.11 -12.20
C LEU A 174 9.03 6.61 -12.12
N ASP A 175 8.26 7.51 -12.74
CA ASP A 175 8.16 8.88 -12.28
C ASP A 175 7.59 8.72 -10.87
N ALA A 176 8.11 9.53 -9.95
CA ALA A 176 7.68 9.60 -8.56
C ALA A 176 6.17 9.88 -8.36
N ASP A 177 5.35 9.85 -9.40
CA ASP A 177 3.89 9.91 -9.32
C ASP A 177 3.23 8.53 -9.20
N TYR A 178 3.93 7.42 -9.52
CA TYR A 178 3.45 6.05 -9.28
C TYR A 178 4.41 5.16 -8.47
N ALA A 179 5.66 5.60 -8.23
CA ALA A 179 6.60 4.94 -7.30
C ALA A 179 6.81 5.72 -5.99
N ALA A 180 6.33 6.95 -5.89
CA ALA A 180 5.97 7.49 -4.59
C ALA A 180 4.44 7.45 -4.48
N PRO A 181 3.89 7.16 -3.28
CA PRO A 181 2.45 7.27 -3.08
C PRO A 181 2.07 8.74 -3.32
N PRO A 182 1.46 9.08 -4.47
CA PRO A 182 1.80 10.30 -5.24
C PRO A 182 3.19 10.94 -4.93
N VAL A 183 3.47 12.16 -5.38
CA VAL A 183 3.92 13.10 -4.35
C VAL A 183 2.77 13.14 -3.34
N ARG A 184 2.76 12.24 -2.33
CA ARG A 184 2.55 12.77 -0.99
C ARG A 184 3.46 13.98 -1.04
N GLY A 185 3.00 15.15 -0.66
CA GLY A 185 3.99 16.07 -0.11
C GLY A 185 4.78 15.29 0.96
N PRO A 186 5.09 15.89 2.08
CA PRO A 186 5.13 15.01 3.25
C PRO A 186 3.71 14.36 3.42
N PHE A 187 3.46 13.34 4.25
CA PHE A 187 2.08 12.80 4.34
C PHE A 187 1.14 13.95 4.76
N LEU A 188 0.24 14.36 3.85
CA LEU A 188 -0.41 15.69 3.85
C LEU A 188 0.53 16.92 3.85
N GLY A 189 1.85 16.78 3.85
CA GLY A 189 2.79 17.87 3.67
C GLY A 189 3.62 18.20 4.91
N ASP A 190 3.97 17.22 5.75
CA ASP A 190 4.49 17.32 7.15
C ASP A 190 3.34 17.57 8.12
N PHE A 191 2.15 17.36 7.57
CA PHE A 191 0.93 17.96 8.05
C PHE A 191 0.31 17.10 9.14
N LEU A 192 0.36 15.76 9.06
CA LEU A 192 0.04 14.89 10.19
C LEU A 192 1.26 14.11 10.67
N ARG A 193 1.62 14.31 11.94
CA ARG A 193 2.52 13.46 12.72
C ARG A 193 1.78 12.31 13.40
N GLY A 194 0.49 12.49 13.64
CA GLY A 194 -0.37 11.43 14.13
C GLY A 194 -1.83 11.82 14.14
N THR A 195 -2.66 10.84 14.42
CA THR A 195 -4.09 11.01 14.60
C THR A 195 -4.58 10.11 15.71
N SER A 196 -5.55 10.64 16.45
CA SER A 196 -6.38 9.88 17.36
C SER A 196 -7.80 9.79 16.80
N VAL A 197 -8.32 8.56 16.72
CA VAL A 197 -9.72 8.27 16.43
C VAL A 197 -10.36 7.73 17.70
N VAL A 198 -11.20 8.54 18.34
CA VAL A 198 -12.00 8.12 19.49
C VAL A 198 -13.36 7.66 19.01
N TYR A 199 -13.78 6.47 19.43
CA TYR A 199 -14.99 5.83 18.95
C TYR A 199 -15.77 5.15 20.08
N PRO A 200 -17.12 5.07 20.01
CA PRO A 200 -17.91 4.37 21.01
C PRO A 200 -17.75 2.84 20.90
N MET A 201 -17.58 2.18 22.05
CA MET A 201 -17.48 0.72 22.15
C MET A 201 -18.84 0.02 22.02
N GLN A 202 -19.94 0.77 22.08
CA GLN A 202 -21.30 0.25 21.96
C GLN A 202 -22.17 1.21 21.15
N VAL A 203 -22.93 0.66 20.20
CA VAL A 203 -23.93 1.38 19.41
C VAL A 203 -25.23 0.59 19.43
N GLY A 204 -26.18 1.02 20.27
CA GLY A 204 -27.40 0.26 20.52
C GLY A 204 -27.08 -1.14 21.06
N GLN A 205 -27.42 -2.18 20.31
CA GLN A 205 -27.18 -3.59 20.69
C GLN A 205 -25.79 -4.11 20.24
N TRP A 206 -25.07 -3.34 19.41
CA TRP A 206 -23.79 -3.73 18.85
C TRP A 206 -22.66 -3.36 19.79
N HIS A 207 -21.80 -4.33 20.09
CA HIS A 207 -20.63 -4.16 20.95
C HIS A 207 -19.36 -4.40 20.16
N ALA A 208 -18.35 -3.55 20.33
CA ALA A 208 -17.02 -3.78 19.81
C ALA A 208 -16.40 -4.99 20.51
N VAL A 209 -16.09 -6.04 19.74
CA VAL A 209 -15.59 -7.34 20.25
C VAL A 209 -14.17 -7.65 19.79
N ASP A 210 -13.69 -7.03 18.71
CA ASP A 210 -12.35 -7.23 18.19
C ASP A 210 -11.83 -5.96 17.52
N GLU A 211 -10.51 -5.77 17.58
CA GLU A 211 -9.80 -4.63 16.99
C GLU A 211 -8.54 -5.17 16.30
N ARG A 212 -8.42 -4.90 15.00
CA ARG A 212 -7.24 -5.25 14.21
C ARG A 212 -6.57 -3.98 13.70
N ARG A 213 -5.29 -3.84 13.99
CA ARG A 213 -4.40 -2.83 13.38
C ARG A 213 -3.63 -3.50 12.25
N TYR A 214 -3.51 -2.81 11.13
CA TYR A 214 -2.74 -3.32 9.99
C TYR A 214 -1.28 -2.90 10.14
N ASP A 215 -0.37 -3.74 9.65
CA ASP A 215 1.09 -3.51 9.80
C ASP A 215 1.53 -2.28 9.00
N ASP A 216 0.91 -2.07 7.83
CA ASP A 216 0.96 -0.80 7.13
C ASP A 216 0.04 0.20 7.83
N VAL A 217 0.63 1.27 8.37
CA VAL A 217 -0.07 2.40 9.01
C VAL A 217 -1.14 3.00 8.09
N LEU A 218 -0.98 2.89 6.76
CA LEU A 218 -1.94 3.35 5.77
C LEU A 218 -3.14 2.42 5.62
N GLY A 219 -2.98 1.14 5.95
CA GLY A 219 -4.08 0.20 6.10
C GLY A 219 -4.97 0.53 7.30
N GLY A 220 -4.47 1.34 8.24
CA GLY A 220 -5.23 1.86 9.36
C GLY A 220 -5.62 0.78 10.37
N ALA A 221 -6.89 0.75 10.77
CA ALA A 221 -7.41 -0.26 11.68
C ALA A 221 -8.86 -0.62 11.35
N SER A 222 -9.30 -1.79 11.80
CA SER A 222 -10.69 -2.22 11.73
C SER A 222 -11.19 -2.72 13.08
N ILE A 223 -12.44 -2.40 13.41
CA ILE A 223 -13.12 -2.83 14.62
C ILE A 223 -14.31 -3.69 14.23
N ARG A 224 -14.42 -4.87 14.83
CA ARG A 224 -15.59 -5.73 14.68
C ARG A 224 -16.60 -5.43 15.78
N PHE A 225 -17.82 -5.19 15.35
CA PHE A 225 -19.00 -5.11 16.20
C PHE A 225 -19.86 -6.36 16.03
N ALA A 226 -20.31 -6.92 17.16
CA ALA A 226 -21.21 -8.05 17.20
C ALA A 226 -22.32 -7.83 18.23
N ARG A 227 -23.45 -8.52 18.07
CA ARG A 227 -24.51 -8.58 19.08
C ARG A 227 -24.21 -9.72 20.05
N PRO A 228 -24.13 -9.47 21.38
CA PRO A 228 -23.85 -10.54 22.34
C PRO A 228 -24.83 -11.72 22.20
N GLY A 229 -24.31 -12.92 22.03
CA GLY A 229 -25.11 -14.15 21.89
C GLY A 229 -25.73 -14.37 20.50
N ASP A 230 -25.51 -13.48 19.54
CA ASP A 230 -26.01 -13.60 18.17
C ASP A 230 -24.86 -13.67 17.18
N THR A 231 -24.84 -14.77 16.41
CA THR A 231 -23.80 -15.06 15.41
C THR A 231 -24.30 -14.88 13.97
N SER A 232 -25.53 -14.44 13.79
CA SER A 232 -26.17 -14.31 12.47
C SER A 232 -25.61 -13.14 11.65
N GLY A 233 -24.92 -12.19 12.26
CA GLY A 233 -24.30 -11.08 11.55
C GLY A 233 -23.26 -10.33 12.36
N TRP A 234 -22.40 -9.60 11.65
CA TRP A 234 -21.33 -8.79 12.23
C TRP A 234 -21.08 -7.54 11.38
N ILE A 235 -20.62 -6.49 12.02
CA ILE A 235 -20.23 -5.23 11.37
C ILE A 235 -18.72 -5.06 11.53
N ASP A 236 -18.01 -4.88 10.42
CA ASP A 236 -16.61 -4.47 10.43
C ASP A 236 -16.54 -2.99 10.04
N LEU A 237 -15.97 -2.17 10.92
CA LEU A 237 -15.77 -0.73 10.73
C LEU A 237 -14.28 -0.43 10.56
N TYR A 238 -13.91 0.12 9.42
CA TYR A 238 -12.53 0.41 9.04
C TYR A 238 -12.28 1.91 9.12
N PHE A 239 -11.12 2.28 9.67
CA PHE A 239 -10.60 3.63 9.73
C PHE A 239 -9.22 3.62 9.08
N TYR A 240 -9.04 4.36 7.99
CA TYR A 240 -7.74 4.50 7.35
C TYR A 240 -7.56 5.92 6.80
N PRO A 241 -6.32 6.44 6.84
CA PRO A 241 -6.04 7.76 6.35
C PRO A 241 -6.17 7.83 4.83
N VAL A 242 -6.83 8.89 4.35
CA VAL A 242 -6.93 9.21 2.90
C VAL A 242 -6.50 10.62 2.57
N GLY A 243 -6.20 11.45 3.58
CA GLY A 243 -5.80 12.83 3.35
C GLY A 243 -6.96 13.73 2.91
N LEU A 244 -6.62 14.87 2.29
CA LEU A 244 -7.61 15.79 1.74
C LEU A 244 -8.12 15.23 0.42
N GLN A 245 -9.45 15.21 0.27
CA GLN A 245 -10.12 14.63 -0.88
C GLN A 245 -11.19 15.61 -1.37
N GLU A 246 -11.14 15.96 -2.65
CA GLU A 246 -12.23 16.64 -3.34
C GLU A 246 -13.45 15.72 -3.47
N PRO A 247 -14.68 16.27 -3.56
CA PRO A 247 -15.89 15.44 -3.66
C PRO A 247 -15.87 14.41 -4.81
N ALA A 248 -15.25 14.74 -5.94
CA ALA A 248 -15.11 13.82 -7.07
C ALA A 248 -14.14 12.67 -6.77
N GLU A 249 -13.07 12.94 -6.04
CA GLU A 249 -12.09 11.93 -5.60
C GLU A 249 -12.73 10.98 -4.58
N GLN A 250 -13.52 11.52 -3.64
CA GLN A 250 -14.29 10.71 -2.68
C GLN A 250 -15.27 9.76 -3.39
N GLN A 251 -15.92 10.22 -4.45
CA GLN A 251 -16.80 9.39 -5.26
C GLN A 251 -16.02 8.28 -5.98
N THR A 252 -14.88 8.63 -6.58
CA THR A 252 -13.99 7.67 -7.26
C THR A 252 -13.50 6.59 -6.29
N MET A 253 -13.10 6.96 -5.06
CA MET A 253 -12.71 5.99 -4.04
C MET A 253 -13.87 5.05 -3.64
N ALA A 254 -15.08 5.60 -3.49
CA ALA A 254 -16.25 4.80 -3.17
C ALA A 254 -16.56 3.78 -4.29
N GLU A 255 -16.33 4.16 -5.55
CA GLU A 255 -16.47 3.28 -6.72
C GLU A 255 -15.39 2.20 -6.74
N GLY A 256 -14.13 2.54 -6.49
CA GLY A 256 -13.05 1.56 -6.38
C GLY A 256 -13.27 0.54 -5.25
N GLU A 257 -13.84 0.95 -4.11
CA GLU A 257 -14.24 0.03 -3.04
C GLU A 257 -15.38 -0.91 -3.45
N ARG A 258 -16.31 -0.41 -4.26
CA ARG A 258 -17.37 -1.24 -4.85
C ARG A 258 -16.80 -2.27 -5.82
N GLU A 259 -15.89 -1.87 -6.70
CA GLU A 259 -15.21 -2.77 -7.65
C GLU A 259 -14.40 -3.84 -6.92
N SER A 260 -13.61 -3.44 -5.93
CA SER A 260 -12.86 -4.38 -5.09
C SER A 260 -13.77 -5.41 -4.39
N LEU A 261 -14.96 -4.99 -3.97
CA LEU A 261 -15.96 -5.90 -3.40
C LEU A 261 -16.57 -6.84 -4.44
N LEU A 262 -16.82 -6.36 -5.66
CA LEU A 262 -17.29 -7.19 -6.75
C LEU A 262 -16.26 -8.27 -7.08
N ASP A 263 -15.00 -7.89 -7.28
CA ASP A 263 -13.92 -8.83 -7.60
C ASP A 263 -13.76 -9.90 -6.52
N ALA A 264 -13.77 -9.49 -5.24
CA ALA A 264 -13.64 -10.40 -4.12
C ALA A 264 -14.85 -11.33 -3.89
N ARG A 265 -16.02 -11.04 -4.49
CA ARG A 265 -17.28 -11.75 -4.20
C ARG A 265 -17.99 -12.30 -5.43
N LYS A 266 -17.53 -12.02 -6.64
CA LYS A 266 -18.20 -12.40 -7.90
C LYS A 266 -18.62 -13.87 -7.96
N GLU A 267 -17.75 -14.78 -7.51
CA GLU A 267 -18.03 -16.23 -7.53
C GLU A 267 -19.06 -16.68 -6.49
N LEU A 268 -19.28 -15.86 -5.46
CA LEU A 268 -20.25 -16.11 -4.39
C LEU A 268 -21.60 -15.44 -4.66
N MET A 269 -21.69 -14.60 -5.70
CA MET A 269 -22.89 -13.87 -6.08
C MET A 269 -23.63 -14.59 -7.21
N ALA A 270 -24.96 -14.45 -7.29
CA ALA A 270 -25.71 -15.03 -8.40
C ALA A 270 -25.54 -14.21 -9.70
N SER A 271 -25.36 -12.89 -9.56
CA SER A 271 -24.99 -11.98 -10.64
C SER A 271 -24.26 -10.77 -10.08
N GLU A 272 -23.31 -10.19 -10.82
CA GLU A 272 -22.72 -8.88 -10.48
C GLU A 272 -23.78 -7.77 -10.37
N ARG A 273 -24.90 -7.91 -11.10
CA ARG A 273 -26.05 -7.00 -11.02
C ARG A 273 -26.78 -7.06 -9.68
N ASP A 274 -26.50 -8.06 -8.85
CA ASP A 274 -27.05 -8.14 -7.50
C ASP A 274 -26.43 -7.07 -6.58
N MET A 275 -25.27 -6.50 -6.93
CA MET A 275 -24.76 -5.33 -6.22
C MET A 275 -25.40 -4.05 -6.73
N SER A 276 -26.01 -3.30 -5.82
CA SER A 276 -26.56 -2.00 -6.18
C SER A 276 -25.46 -1.03 -6.64
N ALA A 277 -25.83 -0.04 -7.45
CA ALA A 277 -25.02 1.16 -7.58
C ALA A 277 -24.87 1.86 -6.22
N LEU A 278 -23.85 2.71 -6.10
CA LEU A 278 -23.68 3.58 -4.93
C LEU A 278 -24.86 4.55 -4.84
N GLN A 279 -25.41 4.66 -3.64
CA GLN A 279 -26.49 5.58 -3.34
C GLN A 279 -26.05 6.53 -2.24
N ARG A 280 -26.33 7.81 -2.43
CA ARG A 280 -25.93 8.85 -1.49
C ARG A 280 -26.65 8.70 -0.16
N LEU A 281 -25.89 8.86 0.92
CA LEU A 281 -26.32 8.86 2.31
C LEU A 281 -25.73 10.08 3.00
N VAL A 282 -26.55 11.00 3.50
CA VAL A 282 -26.05 12.15 4.27
C VAL A 282 -26.12 11.82 5.76
N VAL A 283 -24.99 11.88 6.45
CA VAL A 283 -24.87 11.54 7.88
C VAL A 283 -24.67 12.82 8.71
N PRO A 284 -25.55 13.14 9.67
CA PRO A 284 -25.32 14.29 10.55
C PRO A 284 -24.16 13.99 11.51
N VAL A 285 -23.27 14.97 11.71
CA VAL A 285 -22.14 14.87 12.65
C VAL A 285 -22.05 16.12 13.52
N ALA A 286 -21.45 15.98 14.71
CA ALA A 286 -21.21 17.13 15.58
C ALA A 286 -20.18 18.07 14.95
N SER A 287 -20.50 19.37 14.85
CA SER A 287 -19.56 20.37 14.33
C SER A 287 -18.40 20.57 15.31
N LEU A 288 -17.16 20.37 14.86
CA LEU A 288 -15.96 20.73 15.61
C LEU A 288 -15.63 22.22 15.43
N GLY A 289 -16.45 23.09 16.03
CA GLY A 289 -16.20 24.54 16.07
C GLY A 289 -16.87 25.36 14.95
N THR A 290 -16.43 26.62 14.80
CA THR A 290 -17.01 27.64 13.90
C THR A 290 -16.56 27.45 12.45
N GLY A 291 -17.00 26.36 11.81
CA GLY A 291 -16.78 26.17 10.36
C GLY A 291 -16.66 24.73 9.87
N GLY A 292 -16.70 23.73 10.77
CA GLY A 292 -16.74 22.32 10.36
C GLY A 292 -18.09 21.93 9.74
N PRO A 293 -18.15 20.99 8.79
CA PRO A 293 -19.40 20.54 8.24
C PRO A 293 -20.20 19.76 9.30
N ALA A 294 -21.46 20.16 9.55
CA ALA A 294 -22.38 19.43 10.44
C ALA A 294 -22.95 18.14 9.80
N ARG A 295 -22.38 17.72 8.68
CA ARG A 295 -22.79 16.56 7.89
C ARG A 295 -21.59 15.97 7.16
N VAL A 296 -21.62 14.67 6.98
CA VAL A 296 -20.69 13.90 6.15
C VAL A 296 -21.49 13.28 5.01
N ASP A 297 -21.01 13.46 3.78
CA ASP A 297 -21.55 12.76 2.62
C ASP A 297 -20.94 11.36 2.57
N ALA A 298 -21.80 10.35 2.55
CA ALA A 298 -21.45 8.95 2.48
C ALA A 298 -22.13 8.30 1.29
N ASN A 299 -21.61 7.15 0.87
CA ASN A 299 -22.19 6.31 -0.17
C ASN A 299 -22.48 4.93 0.39
N ALA A 300 -23.68 4.42 0.12
CA ALA A 300 -24.12 3.11 0.53
C ALA A 300 -24.40 2.22 -0.69
N LEU A 301 -24.03 0.95 -0.59
CA LEU A 301 -24.48 -0.10 -1.49
C LEU A 301 -24.87 -1.33 -0.70
N ASP A 302 -25.67 -2.19 -1.33
CA ASP A 302 -26.09 -3.45 -0.76
C ASP A 302 -26.08 -4.54 -1.84
N PHE A 303 -25.87 -5.78 -1.42
CA PHE A 303 -25.80 -6.95 -2.30
C PHE A 303 -26.13 -8.23 -1.53
N SER A 304 -26.28 -9.32 -2.28
CA SER A 304 -26.48 -10.66 -1.71
C SER A 304 -25.42 -11.60 -2.25
N TYR A 305 -24.96 -12.52 -1.40
CA TYR A 305 -24.04 -13.58 -1.79
C TYR A 305 -24.33 -14.85 -0.98
N SER A 306 -23.86 -15.99 -1.46
CA SER A 306 -23.95 -17.28 -0.77
C SER A 306 -22.55 -17.77 -0.42
N SER A 307 -22.35 -18.18 0.83
CA SER A 307 -21.08 -18.77 1.27
C SER A 307 -21.38 -19.98 2.16
N LYS A 308 -20.71 -21.11 1.89
CA LYS A 308 -20.86 -22.36 2.66
C LYS A 308 -22.34 -22.78 2.85
N GLY A 309 -23.14 -22.63 1.79
CA GLY A 309 -24.56 -23.00 1.78
C GLY A 309 -25.51 -22.04 2.50
N LYS A 310 -25.02 -20.90 3.02
CA LYS A 310 -25.83 -19.86 3.64
C LYS A 310 -25.90 -18.63 2.75
N ALA A 311 -27.10 -18.08 2.60
CA ALA A 311 -27.32 -16.81 1.92
C ALA A 311 -27.14 -15.65 2.89
N TYR A 312 -26.47 -14.59 2.43
CA TYR A 312 -26.19 -13.39 3.20
C TYR A 312 -26.72 -12.14 2.49
N SER A 313 -27.25 -11.22 3.29
CA SER A 313 -27.49 -9.82 2.94
C SER A 313 -26.28 -9.01 3.39
N SER A 314 -25.66 -8.25 2.48
CA SER A 314 -24.46 -7.48 2.77
C SER A 314 -24.61 -6.02 2.38
N VAL A 315 -23.98 -5.13 3.14
CA VAL A 315 -24.03 -3.68 2.97
C VAL A 315 -22.63 -3.12 3.11
N MET A 316 -22.26 -2.19 2.24
CA MET A 316 -21.11 -1.32 2.43
C MET A 316 -21.59 0.12 2.57
N ILE A 317 -21.04 0.84 3.54
CA ILE A 317 -21.14 2.29 3.62
C ILE A 317 -19.72 2.85 3.61
N PHE A 318 -19.47 3.86 2.79
CA PHE A 318 -18.18 4.52 2.67
C PHE A 318 -18.36 6.02 2.84
N ALA A 319 -17.54 6.63 3.69
CA ALA A 319 -17.53 8.06 3.92
C ALA A 319 -16.10 8.54 4.11
N VAL A 320 -15.85 9.82 3.81
CA VAL A 320 -14.62 10.49 4.21
C VAL A 320 -14.97 11.58 5.20
N ASP A 321 -14.36 11.52 6.38
CA ASP A 321 -14.52 12.50 7.44
C ASP A 321 -13.15 12.86 8.02
N ARG A 322 -12.83 14.16 8.04
CA ARG A 322 -11.59 14.68 8.67
C ARG A 322 -10.31 13.96 8.24
N MET A 323 -10.20 13.71 6.92
CA MET A 323 -9.07 13.05 6.24
C MET A 323 -8.99 11.53 6.44
N TYR A 324 -10.03 10.92 7.00
CA TYR A 324 -10.13 9.48 7.18
C TYR A 324 -11.27 8.90 6.36
N ALA A 325 -10.98 7.81 5.65
CA ALA A 325 -12.02 6.95 5.16
C ALA A 325 -12.57 6.13 6.33
N ILE A 326 -13.90 6.16 6.44
CA ILE A 326 -14.68 5.41 7.41
C ILE A 326 -15.57 4.48 6.61
N LYS A 327 -15.17 3.21 6.54
CA LYS A 327 -15.85 2.19 5.76
C LYS A 327 -16.53 1.20 6.70
N LEU A 328 -17.82 0.97 6.50
CA LEU A 328 -18.58 -0.06 7.18
C LEU A 328 -18.84 -1.20 6.21
N ARG A 329 -18.61 -2.44 6.65
CA ARG A 329 -19.06 -3.66 5.99
C ARG A 329 -19.96 -4.42 6.96
N TYR A 330 -21.21 -4.63 6.58
CA TYR A 330 -22.17 -5.43 7.35
C TYR A 330 -22.54 -6.66 6.54
N SER A 331 -22.50 -7.84 7.17
CA SER A 331 -23.06 -9.06 6.61
C SER A 331 -23.97 -9.73 7.65
N VAL A 332 -25.13 -10.18 7.19
CA VAL A 332 -26.11 -10.88 8.02
C VAL A 332 -26.77 -12.00 7.22
N GLU A 333 -27.06 -13.12 7.87
CA GLU A 333 -27.78 -14.23 7.24
C GLU A 333 -29.14 -13.75 6.72
N ALA A 334 -29.45 -14.09 5.47
CA ALA A 334 -30.68 -13.64 4.80
C ALA A 334 -31.96 -14.16 5.47
N ALA A 335 -31.85 -15.24 6.25
CA ALA A 335 -32.94 -15.76 7.09
C ALA A 335 -33.28 -14.83 8.28
N THR A 336 -32.30 -14.04 8.75
CA THR A 336 -32.48 -13.09 9.86
C THR A 336 -32.93 -11.72 9.37
N ALA A 337 -32.31 -11.22 8.29
CA ALA A 337 -32.63 -9.91 7.73
C ALA A 337 -32.57 -9.90 6.21
N SER A 338 -33.63 -9.38 5.59
CA SER A 338 -33.64 -9.12 4.16
C SER A 338 -32.61 -8.05 3.79
N ARG A 339 -32.23 -8.01 2.51
CA ARG A 339 -31.29 -7.01 1.97
C ARG A 339 -31.68 -5.57 2.33
N GLN A 340 -32.97 -5.24 2.25
CA GLN A 340 -33.48 -3.92 2.62
C GLN A 340 -33.46 -3.66 4.14
N GLN A 341 -33.72 -4.69 4.96
CA GLN A 341 -33.61 -4.58 6.42
C GLN A 341 -32.15 -4.39 6.84
N ALA A 342 -31.24 -5.18 6.27
CA ALA A 342 -29.81 -5.08 6.53
C ALA A 342 -29.27 -3.69 6.19
N ARG A 343 -29.71 -3.13 5.04
CA ARG A 343 -29.35 -1.76 4.65
C ARG A 343 -29.83 -0.71 5.66
N ARG A 344 -31.10 -0.74 6.05
CA ARG A 344 -31.62 0.22 7.04
C ARG A 344 -30.90 0.10 8.38
N GLU A 345 -30.58 -1.11 8.81
CA GLU A 345 -29.82 -1.36 10.04
C GLU A 345 -28.39 -0.80 9.95
N ALA A 346 -27.68 -1.07 8.85
CA ALA A 346 -26.34 -0.52 8.63
C ALA A 346 -26.34 1.02 8.57
N GLU A 347 -27.31 1.63 7.88
CA GLU A 347 -27.42 3.09 7.81
C GLU A 347 -27.72 3.69 9.19
N ALA A 348 -28.59 3.07 9.98
CA ALA A 348 -28.92 3.51 11.34
C ALA A 348 -27.72 3.37 12.29
N PHE A 349 -27.01 2.24 12.24
CA PHE A 349 -25.77 2.02 12.96
C PHE A 349 -24.75 3.09 12.58
N PHE A 350 -24.49 3.28 11.29
CA PHE A 350 -23.45 4.20 10.81
C PHE A 350 -23.72 5.65 11.21
N ARG A 351 -24.99 6.10 11.14
CA ARG A 351 -25.39 7.42 11.62
C ARG A 351 -25.14 7.64 13.10
N THR A 352 -25.45 6.62 13.92
CA THR A 352 -25.26 6.68 15.37
C THR A 352 -23.78 6.55 15.74
N MET A 353 -23.04 5.70 15.03
CA MET A 353 -21.61 5.52 15.21
C MET A 353 -20.86 6.81 14.90
N LEU A 354 -21.09 7.40 13.73
CA LEU A 354 -20.32 8.55 13.26
C LEU A 354 -20.57 9.81 14.09
N SER A 355 -21.74 9.98 14.69
CA SER A 355 -22.00 11.09 15.62
C SER A 355 -21.19 10.99 16.92
N GLY A 356 -20.78 9.78 17.32
CA GLY A 356 -19.93 9.52 18.48
C GLY A 356 -18.43 9.41 18.14
N VAL A 357 -18.06 9.43 16.86
CA VAL A 357 -16.67 9.34 16.41
C VAL A 357 -16.01 10.72 16.41
N GLN A 358 -14.84 10.80 17.02
CA GLN A 358 -13.97 11.97 16.97
C GLN A 358 -12.66 11.60 16.30
N VAL A 359 -12.32 12.31 15.22
CA VAL A 359 -11.05 12.22 14.53
C VAL A 359 -10.30 13.51 14.78
N SER A 360 -9.15 13.42 15.43
CA SER A 360 -8.29 14.56 15.75
C SER A 360 -6.87 14.25 15.31
N SER A 361 -6.34 15.06 14.41
CA SER A 361 -5.00 14.87 13.85
C SER A 361 -4.08 16.03 14.25
N PHE A 362 -2.79 15.75 14.45
CA PHE A 362 -1.80 16.74 14.86
C PHE A 362 -0.56 16.70 13.96
N GLY A 363 0.10 17.84 13.75
CA GLY A 363 1.26 18.04 12.86
C GLY A 363 1.35 19.48 12.33
N THR A 364 2.13 19.79 11.29
CA THR A 364 2.40 21.19 10.87
C THR A 364 1.23 21.89 10.16
N CYS A 365 -0.01 21.49 10.45
CA CYS A 365 -1.24 21.81 9.73
C CYS A 365 -1.54 23.28 9.39
N GLY A 366 -0.82 24.23 9.98
CA GLY A 366 -0.97 25.67 9.77
C GLY A 366 -0.09 26.30 8.70
N ARG A 367 0.77 25.53 8.00
CA ARG A 367 1.63 26.08 6.91
C ARG A 367 1.01 26.01 5.51
N VAL A 368 -0.23 25.57 5.40
CA VAL A 368 -0.93 25.38 4.12
C VAL A 368 -1.50 26.73 3.63
N PRO A 369 -1.51 26.99 2.31
CA PRO A 369 -2.10 28.20 1.73
C PRO A 369 -3.52 28.49 2.24
N ALA A 370 -3.88 29.78 2.35
CA ALA A 370 -5.15 30.23 2.94
C ALA A 370 -6.41 29.62 2.28
N ALA A 371 -6.33 29.22 1.02
CA ALA A 371 -7.42 28.57 0.29
C ALA A 371 -7.80 27.20 0.89
N ASP A 372 -6.84 26.47 1.46
CA ASP A 372 -7.07 25.14 2.01
C ASP A 372 -7.37 25.18 3.52
N GLN A 373 -7.07 26.29 4.21
CA GLN A 373 -7.31 26.45 5.66
C GLN A 373 -8.76 26.20 6.09
N LEU A 374 -9.75 26.50 5.23
CA LEU A 374 -11.16 26.19 5.49
C LEU A 374 -11.46 24.68 5.45
N ARG A 375 -10.75 23.91 4.61
CA ARG A 375 -10.87 22.45 4.49
C ARG A 375 -10.15 21.72 5.63
N LEU A 376 -9.06 22.30 6.13
CA LEU A 376 -8.20 21.75 7.19
C LEU A 376 -8.81 21.87 8.60
N ARG A 377 -9.63 22.91 8.83
CA ARG A 377 -10.21 23.25 10.15
C ARG A 377 -11.15 22.18 10.73
N ALA A 378 -11.52 21.14 9.99
CA ALA A 378 -12.40 20.11 10.52
C ALA A 378 -11.67 19.01 11.32
N GLY A 379 -10.37 18.78 11.08
CA GLY A 379 -9.68 17.58 11.59
C GLY A 379 -8.27 17.77 12.14
N CYS A 380 -7.65 18.94 11.95
CA CYS A 380 -6.35 19.22 12.57
C CYS A 380 -6.43 20.12 13.80
N VAL A 381 -5.82 19.67 14.90
CA VAL A 381 -5.84 20.34 16.21
C VAL A 381 -4.54 21.10 16.54
N GLY A 382 -3.54 21.09 15.66
CA GLY A 382 -2.30 21.87 15.79
C GLY A 382 -1.02 21.04 15.69
N VAL A 383 0.11 21.66 16.02
CA VAL A 383 1.46 21.07 15.90
C VAL A 383 1.69 19.98 16.93
N ASP A 384 1.28 20.22 18.17
CA ASP A 384 1.51 19.31 19.28
C ASP A 384 0.42 18.24 19.38
N PRO A 385 0.76 17.03 19.83
CA PRO A 385 -0.23 15.99 20.09
C PRO A 385 -1.21 16.48 21.15
N LEU A 386 -2.47 16.61 20.75
CA LEU A 386 -3.57 16.76 21.69
C LEU A 386 -3.94 15.37 22.20
N LEU A 387 -3.92 15.16 23.50
CA LEU A 387 -4.54 13.97 24.09
C LEU A 387 -6.06 14.14 23.97
N PRO A 388 -6.75 13.28 23.21
CA PRO A 388 -8.19 13.40 23.07
C PRO A 388 -8.87 13.05 24.40
N VAL A 389 -10.06 13.61 24.63
CA VAL A 389 -10.90 13.18 25.75
C VAL A 389 -11.55 11.85 25.37
N VAL A 390 -11.11 10.77 26.00
CA VAL A 390 -11.74 9.44 25.86
C VAL A 390 -12.77 9.30 26.98
N GLY A 391 -14.05 9.40 26.62
CA GLY A 391 -15.16 9.26 27.55
C GLY A 391 -15.39 7.81 28.00
N GLU A 392 -16.21 7.64 29.05
CA GLU A 392 -16.67 6.31 29.47
C GLU A 392 -17.40 5.61 28.31
N GLY A 393 -17.06 4.34 28.07
CA GLY A 393 -17.62 3.57 26.94
C GLY A 393 -17.01 3.91 25.58
N GLN A 394 -15.92 4.68 25.52
CA GLN A 394 -15.17 4.94 24.29
C GLN A 394 -13.77 4.31 24.32
N ARG A 395 -13.15 4.20 23.16
CA ARG A 395 -11.75 3.81 22.99
C ARG A 395 -11.07 4.69 21.94
N GLU A 396 -9.76 4.87 22.10
CA GLU A 396 -8.90 5.56 21.13
C GLU A 396 -8.12 4.56 20.26
N LEU A 397 -8.16 4.76 18.95
CA LEU A 397 -7.15 4.28 18.01
C LEU A 397 -6.15 5.41 17.76
N ARG A 398 -4.87 5.14 17.99
CA ARG A 398 -3.79 6.10 17.74
C ARG A 398 -2.91 5.63 16.60
N PHE A 399 -2.76 6.51 15.62
CA PHE A 399 -1.91 6.33 14.45
C PHE A 399 -0.74 7.31 14.53
N GLU A 400 0.48 6.81 14.38
CA GLU A 400 1.69 7.63 14.30
C GLU A 400 2.30 7.45 12.91
N TYR A 401 2.59 8.58 12.26
CA TYR A 401 3.06 8.59 10.89
C TYR A 401 4.58 8.81 10.87
N PRO A 402 5.32 8.05 10.06
CA PRO A 402 6.77 8.22 9.96
C PRO A 402 7.10 9.64 9.48
N ALA A 403 8.09 10.26 10.14
CA ALA A 403 8.68 11.51 9.68
C ALA A 403 9.40 11.28 8.34
N PRO A 404 9.46 12.26 7.43
CA PRO A 404 10.17 12.08 6.17
C PRO A 404 11.65 11.79 6.41
N HIS A 405 12.22 10.89 5.61
CA HIS A 405 13.67 10.66 5.55
C HIS A 405 14.37 12.00 5.25
N GLY A 406 15.17 12.48 6.21
CA GLY A 406 15.93 13.74 6.08
C GLY A 406 15.77 14.73 7.24
N ALA A 407 14.82 14.53 8.15
CA ALA A 407 14.73 15.31 9.39
C ALA A 407 15.73 14.79 10.45
N ALA A 408 17.04 14.92 10.16
CA ALA A 408 18.05 14.90 11.21
C ALA A 408 17.76 16.05 12.19
N ALA A 409 17.71 15.72 13.48
CA ALA A 409 17.52 16.67 14.57
C ALA A 409 18.36 17.94 14.37
N ARG A 410 17.69 19.09 14.38
CA ARG A 410 18.31 20.37 14.69
C ARG A 410 17.73 20.89 16.00
#